data_AF-A0A8C6KZQ0-F1
#
_entry.id   AF-A0A8C6KZQ0-F1
#
_cell.length_a   1.000
_cell.length_b   1.000
_cell.length_c   1.000
_cell.angle_alpha   90.00
_cell.angle_beta   90.00
_cell.angle_gamma   90.00
#
_symmetry.space_group_name_H-M   'P 1'
#
loop_
_entity.id
_entity.type
_entity.pdbx_description
1 polymer ?
#
loop_
_entity_poly.entity_id
_entity_poly.type
_entity_poly.pdbx_seq_one_letter_code
_entity_poly.pdbx_strand_id
1 'polypeptide(L)'
;STQDTLERLHLQSGPGTPWGPAGGAVIISVCPGCTGALAKHFTSAYPECNVTIFDLPKVACTARQHFVNEADQRIRFHEGDFFKDPLPAADLYMLARILHDWTDERCIELLSRIYKACKPGGSVLLVEALLNEDGSGPLTVQLYSLNMLVQAEGRERTAAQYTTLLAGAGFTNIQHRLTGRLYDVVLGHKDEAK
;
A
#
# COMPACT_ATOMS: atom_id res chain seq x y z
N SER A 1 9.82 -0.25 -10.40
CA SER A 1 9.43 0.68 -9.32
C SER A 1 8.04 0.28 -8.82
N THR A 2 7.53 0.85 -7.70
CA THR A 2 6.14 0.62 -7.23
C THR A 2 5.13 1.01 -8.31
N GLN A 3 5.42 2.08 -9.07
CA GLN A 3 4.61 2.51 -10.21
C GLN A 3 4.55 1.45 -11.31
N ASP A 4 5.68 0.89 -11.74
CA ASP A 4 5.68 -0.15 -12.79
C ASP A 4 4.90 -1.41 -12.37
N THR A 5 4.97 -1.77 -11.09
CA THR A 5 4.23 -2.90 -10.51
C THR A 5 2.72 -2.66 -10.62
N LEU A 6 2.26 -1.46 -10.29
CA LEU A 6 0.85 -1.08 -10.35
C LEU A 6 0.36 -0.85 -11.77
N GLU A 7 1.19 -0.29 -12.66
CA GLU A 7 0.91 -0.18 -14.09
C GLU A 7 0.70 -1.56 -14.72
N ARG A 8 1.51 -2.56 -14.36
CA ARG A 8 1.30 -3.94 -14.81
C ARG A 8 0.09 -4.59 -14.18
N LEU A 9 -0.18 -4.32 -12.91
CA LEU A 9 -1.40 -4.78 -12.27
C LEU A 9 -2.62 -4.24 -13.04
N HIS A 10 -2.62 -2.95 -13.38
CA HIS A 10 -3.67 -2.31 -14.18
C HIS A 10 -3.72 -2.86 -15.62
N LEU A 11 -2.59 -2.93 -16.33
CA LEU A 11 -2.50 -3.44 -17.71
C LEU A 11 -2.92 -4.91 -17.85
N GLN A 12 -2.71 -5.72 -16.81
CA GLN A 12 -3.11 -7.13 -16.81
C GLN A 12 -4.46 -7.37 -16.13
N SER A 13 -5.18 -6.31 -15.76
CA SER A 13 -6.49 -6.37 -15.11
C SER A 13 -7.50 -5.64 -15.98
N GLY A 14 -8.32 -6.39 -16.72
CA GLY A 14 -9.36 -5.82 -17.57
C GLY A 14 -10.45 -5.08 -16.76
N PRO A 15 -11.39 -4.37 -17.43
CA PRO A 15 -12.52 -3.76 -16.75
C PRO A 15 -13.33 -4.81 -15.97
N GLY A 16 -13.64 -4.53 -14.70
CA GLY A 16 -14.36 -5.44 -13.79
C GLY A 16 -13.49 -6.31 -12.87
N THR A 17 -12.22 -5.98 -12.71
CA THR A 17 -11.28 -6.71 -11.83
C THR A 17 -11.28 -6.18 -10.39
N PRO A 18 -11.03 -7.04 -9.38
CA PRO A 18 -11.11 -6.69 -7.95
C PRO A 18 -10.02 -5.73 -7.46
N TRP A 19 -9.11 -5.32 -8.34
CA TRP A 19 -7.89 -4.57 -8.03
C TRP A 19 -8.04 -3.04 -8.20
N GLY A 20 -9.18 -2.56 -8.72
CA GLY A 20 -9.46 -1.13 -8.91
C GLY A 20 -10.42 -0.59 -7.84
N PRO A 21 -10.27 0.66 -7.40
CA PRO A 21 -11.23 1.29 -6.50
C PRO A 21 -12.58 1.48 -7.21
N ALA A 22 -13.68 1.09 -6.56
CA ALA A 22 -15.04 1.36 -7.06
C ALA A 22 -15.47 2.83 -6.90
N GLY A 23 -14.64 3.65 -6.23
CA GLY A 23 -14.92 5.05 -5.90
C GLY A 23 -13.65 5.77 -5.41
N GLY A 24 -13.57 6.09 -4.11
CA GLY A 24 -12.44 6.83 -3.53
C GLY A 24 -11.32 5.94 -2.99
N ALA A 25 -10.07 6.23 -3.35
CA ALA A 25 -8.89 5.54 -2.84
C ALA A 25 -8.10 6.42 -1.86
N VAL A 26 -7.64 5.82 -0.76
CA VAL A 26 -6.62 6.44 0.11
C VAL A 26 -5.33 5.67 -0.10
N ILE A 27 -4.31 6.38 -0.56
CA ILE A 27 -2.97 5.82 -0.73
C ILE A 27 -2.16 6.24 0.49
N ILE A 28 -1.85 5.28 1.36
CA ILE A 28 -0.93 5.47 2.47
C ILE A 28 0.44 4.97 1.99
N SER A 29 1.29 5.88 1.51
CA SER A 29 2.64 5.51 1.09
C SER A 29 3.63 6.32 1.89
N VAL A 30 4.59 5.64 2.53
CA VAL A 30 5.65 6.25 3.35
C VAL A 30 6.93 6.43 2.52
N CYS A 31 6.95 6.05 1.24
CA CYS A 31 8.16 6.16 0.42
C CYS A 31 8.29 7.57 -0.18
N PRO A 32 9.28 8.38 0.24
CA PRO A 32 9.52 9.70 -0.31
C PRO A 32 9.88 9.58 -1.79
N GLY A 33 8.95 9.95 -2.68
CA GLY A 33 9.16 9.98 -4.13
C GLY A 33 8.20 9.11 -4.95
N CYS A 34 7.55 8.11 -4.35
CA CYS A 34 6.54 7.32 -5.08
C CYS A 34 5.13 7.91 -4.95
N THR A 35 4.87 8.65 -3.87
CA THR A 35 3.51 9.00 -3.46
C THR A 35 2.78 9.94 -4.44
N GLY A 36 3.49 10.92 -5.01
CA GLY A 36 2.89 11.87 -5.95
C GLY A 36 2.73 11.32 -7.37
N ALA A 37 3.73 10.58 -7.88
CA ALA A 37 3.66 9.94 -9.19
C ALA A 37 2.57 8.85 -9.24
N LEU A 38 2.44 8.06 -8.16
CA LEU A 38 1.37 7.07 -8.03
C LEU A 38 -0.01 7.71 -7.98
N ALA A 39 -0.18 8.77 -7.18
CA ALA A 39 -1.45 9.49 -7.11
C ALA A 39 -1.87 10.06 -8.46
N LYS A 40 -0.93 10.60 -9.25
CA LYS A 40 -1.18 11.04 -10.63
C LYS A 40 -1.56 9.90 -11.56
N HIS A 41 -0.87 8.76 -11.46
CA HIS A 41 -1.22 7.59 -12.25
C HIS A 41 -2.65 7.11 -11.94
N PHE A 42 -3.02 6.99 -10.65
CA PHE A 42 -4.36 6.58 -10.25
C PHE A 42 -5.44 7.55 -10.70
N THR A 43 -5.23 8.86 -10.50
CA THR A 43 -6.21 9.87 -10.94
C THR A 43 -6.31 9.96 -12.47
N SER A 44 -5.28 9.55 -13.21
CA SER A 44 -5.34 9.44 -14.68
C SER A 44 -6.01 8.14 -15.15
N ALA A 45 -5.75 7.02 -14.47
CA ALA A 45 -6.29 5.70 -14.83
C ALA A 45 -7.76 5.52 -14.39
N TYR A 46 -8.15 6.18 -13.29
CA TYR A 46 -9.49 6.14 -12.71
C TYR A 46 -10.02 7.57 -12.57
N PRO A 47 -10.76 8.09 -13.58
CA PRO A 47 -11.19 9.48 -13.63
C PRO A 47 -12.06 9.93 -12.44
N GLU A 48 -12.88 9.01 -11.91
CA GLU A 48 -13.77 9.24 -10.76
C GLU A 48 -13.09 9.07 -9.39
N CYS A 49 -11.81 8.64 -9.38
CA CYS A 49 -11.11 8.34 -8.14
C CYS A 49 -10.52 9.62 -7.52
N ASN A 50 -10.82 9.83 -6.24
CA ASN A 50 -10.07 10.77 -5.40
C ASN A 50 -8.95 10.00 -4.71
N VAL A 51 -7.76 10.61 -4.62
CA VAL A 51 -6.59 10.03 -3.96
C VAL A 51 -6.24 10.89 -2.76
N THR A 52 -6.20 10.29 -1.57
CA THR A 52 -5.60 10.95 -0.40
C THR A 52 -4.26 10.33 -0.11
N ILE A 53 -3.23 11.16 -0.06
CA ILE A 53 -1.88 10.84 0.38
C ILE A 53 -1.80 11.08 1.88
N PHE A 54 -1.59 10.02 2.67
CA PHE A 54 -1.35 10.12 4.10
C PHE A 54 0.12 9.86 4.41
N ASP A 55 0.81 10.85 4.97
CA ASP A 55 2.23 10.74 5.32
C ASP A 55 2.62 11.76 6.42
N LEU A 56 3.83 11.65 6.96
CA LEU A 56 4.39 12.63 7.88
C LEU A 56 4.51 14.02 7.20
N PRO A 57 4.35 15.12 7.95
CA PRO A 57 4.32 16.48 7.40
C PRO A 57 5.49 16.81 6.46
N LYS A 58 6.70 16.35 6.80
CA LYS A 58 7.92 16.60 6.01
C LYS A 58 7.88 15.92 4.64
N VAL A 59 7.32 14.70 4.57
CA VAL A 59 7.22 13.94 3.32
C VAL A 59 6.05 14.45 2.48
N ALA A 60 4.91 14.75 3.10
CA ALA A 60 3.76 15.35 2.44
C ALA A 60 4.10 16.71 1.79
N CYS A 61 4.87 17.55 2.48
CA CYS A 61 5.35 18.83 1.93
C CYS A 61 6.22 18.62 0.68
N THR A 62 7.17 17.69 0.73
CA THR A 62 8.05 17.35 -0.41
C THR A 62 7.23 16.81 -1.58
N ALA A 63 6.29 15.89 -1.32
CA ALA A 63 5.44 15.31 -2.34
C ALA A 63 4.55 16.37 -3.02
N ARG A 64 3.99 17.30 -2.23
CA ARG A 64 3.20 18.43 -2.74
C ARG A 64 4.03 19.34 -3.66
N GLN A 65 5.24 19.71 -3.25
CA GLN A 65 6.09 20.62 -4.01
C GLN A 65 6.60 20.03 -5.34
N HIS A 66 6.90 18.73 -5.37
CA HIS A 66 7.57 18.13 -6.52
C HIS A 66 6.63 17.44 -7.50
N PHE A 67 5.44 17.01 -7.06
CA PHE A 67 4.63 16.08 -7.87
C PHE A 67 3.19 16.51 -8.08
N VAL A 68 2.63 17.43 -7.30
CA VAL A 68 1.22 17.80 -7.40
C VAL A 68 1.10 19.28 -7.69
N ASN A 69 0.48 19.64 -8.82
CA ASN A 69 0.20 21.04 -9.12
C ASN A 69 -1.13 21.42 -8.47
N GLU A 70 -1.34 22.71 -8.16
CA GLU A 70 -2.61 23.20 -7.59
C GLU A 70 -3.86 22.86 -8.42
N ALA A 71 -3.67 22.51 -9.71
CA ALA A 71 -4.73 22.06 -10.61
C ALA A 71 -5.25 20.64 -10.33
N ASP A 72 -4.50 19.81 -9.59
CA ASP A 72 -4.86 18.42 -9.30
C ASP A 72 -5.81 18.33 -8.08
N GLN A 73 -7.03 18.88 -8.21
CA GLN A 73 -8.03 18.96 -7.12
C GLN A 73 -8.46 17.59 -6.53
N ARG A 74 -8.13 16.49 -7.22
CA ARG A 74 -8.44 15.11 -6.83
C ARG A 74 -7.37 14.46 -5.94
N ILE A 75 -6.20 15.10 -5.80
CA ILE A 75 -5.13 14.63 -4.92
C ILE A 75 -5.15 15.48 -3.65
N ARG A 76 -5.44 14.84 -2.52
CA ARG A 76 -5.44 15.48 -1.20
C ARG A 76 -4.25 14.98 -0.39
N PHE A 77 -3.72 15.86 0.45
CA PHE A 77 -2.68 15.50 1.41
C PHE A 77 -3.28 15.52 2.81
N HIS A 78 -3.04 14.47 3.56
CA HIS A 78 -3.37 14.38 4.97
C HIS A 78 -2.08 14.10 5.73
N GLU A 79 -1.73 15.00 6.63
CA GLU A 79 -0.47 14.94 7.36
C GLU A 79 -0.70 14.28 8.72
N GLY A 80 0.05 13.24 9.06
CA GLY A 80 -0.13 12.54 10.34
C GLY A 80 0.75 11.31 10.52
N ASP A 81 0.77 10.80 11.74
CA ASP A 81 1.38 9.55 12.16
C ASP A 81 0.30 8.44 12.11
N PHE A 82 0.47 7.47 11.21
CA PHE A 82 -0.54 6.43 10.97
C PHE A 82 -0.77 5.49 12.19
N PHE A 83 0.15 5.47 13.16
CA PHE A 83 -0.05 4.74 14.43
C PHE A 83 -0.82 5.54 15.48
N LYS A 84 -0.88 6.87 15.37
CA LYS A 84 -1.48 7.75 16.39
C LYS A 84 -2.73 8.44 15.88
N ASP A 85 -2.63 9.05 14.72
CA ASP A 85 -3.65 9.92 14.16
C ASP A 85 -4.78 9.14 13.46
N PRO A 86 -6.00 9.70 13.42
CA PRO A 86 -7.13 9.06 12.76
C PRO A 86 -6.89 8.96 11.25
N LEU A 87 -7.10 7.75 10.71
CA LEU A 87 -6.99 7.51 9.27
C LEU A 87 -8.29 7.93 8.56
N PRO A 88 -8.22 8.64 7.41
CA PRO A 88 -9.39 9.09 6.67
C PRO A 88 -10.09 7.90 6.00
N ALA A 89 -11.41 7.82 6.12
CA ALA A 89 -12.17 6.70 5.57
C ALA A 89 -12.02 6.54 4.04
N ALA A 90 -11.82 5.30 3.58
CA ALA A 90 -11.54 4.96 2.19
C ALA A 90 -12.15 3.64 1.74
N ASP A 91 -12.34 3.50 0.43
CA ASP A 91 -12.74 2.25 -0.21
C ASP A 91 -11.52 1.34 -0.51
N LEU A 92 -10.35 1.94 -0.75
CA LEU A 92 -9.08 1.22 -0.92
C LEU A 92 -7.98 1.88 -0.09
N TYR A 93 -7.23 1.09 0.68
CA TYR A 93 -6.01 1.51 1.36
C TYR A 93 -4.81 0.87 0.69
N MET A 94 -3.90 1.66 0.15
CA MET A 94 -2.64 1.12 -0.35
C MET A 94 -1.53 1.35 0.66
N LEU A 95 -0.74 0.33 0.98
CA LEU A 95 0.51 0.43 1.74
C LEU A 95 1.66 -0.02 0.84
N ALA A 96 2.54 0.89 0.49
CA ALA A 96 3.70 0.57 -0.33
C ALA A 96 4.97 0.74 0.49
N ARG A 97 5.71 -0.35 0.68
CA ARG A 97 6.98 -0.36 1.42
C ARG A 97 6.81 0.24 2.83
N ILE A 98 5.89 -0.31 3.61
CA ILE A 98 5.65 0.12 5.01
C ILE A 98 5.83 -1.05 5.97
N LEU A 99 5.20 -2.19 5.70
CA LEU A 99 5.13 -3.28 6.68
C LEU A 99 6.47 -3.99 6.88
N HIS A 100 7.37 -3.91 5.90
CA HIS A 100 8.71 -4.48 6.03
C HIS A 100 9.58 -3.77 7.07
N ASP A 101 9.26 -2.54 7.50
CA ASP A 101 10.02 -1.78 8.50
C ASP A 101 9.66 -2.15 9.95
N TRP A 102 8.56 -2.86 10.16
CA TRP A 102 7.96 -3.07 11.48
C TRP A 102 7.91 -4.54 11.91
N THR A 103 7.78 -4.79 13.21
CA THR A 103 7.52 -6.13 13.77
C THR A 103 6.11 -6.62 13.42
N ASP A 104 5.85 -7.92 13.56
CA ASP A 104 4.54 -8.50 13.23
C ASP A 104 3.42 -7.87 14.09
N GLU A 105 3.68 -7.58 15.37
CA GLU A 105 2.72 -6.94 16.28
C GLU A 105 2.36 -5.53 15.81
N ARG A 106 3.36 -4.75 15.40
CA ARG A 106 3.16 -3.40 14.85
C ARG A 106 2.46 -3.42 13.50
N CYS A 107 2.77 -4.41 12.66
CA CYS A 107 2.04 -4.62 11.40
C CYS A 107 0.56 -4.91 11.67
N ILE A 108 0.24 -5.81 12.60
CA ILE A 108 -1.15 -6.13 12.97
C ILE A 108 -1.85 -4.90 13.57
N GLU A 109 -1.16 -4.11 14.41
CA GLU A 109 -1.69 -2.86 14.96
C GLU A 109 -2.10 -1.88 13.85
N LEU A 110 -1.20 -1.63 12.89
CA LEU A 110 -1.46 -0.74 11.76
C LEU A 110 -2.60 -1.27 10.88
N LEU A 111 -2.54 -2.55 10.48
CA LEU A 111 -3.57 -3.17 9.66
C LEU A 111 -4.93 -3.16 10.36
N SER A 112 -4.99 -3.32 11.68
CA SER A 112 -6.23 -3.24 12.45
C SER A 112 -6.82 -1.82 12.47
N ARG A 113 -5.97 -0.78 12.54
CA ARG A 113 -6.40 0.61 12.41
C ARG A 113 -6.98 0.88 11.02
N ILE A 114 -6.30 0.38 9.98
CA ILE A 114 -6.77 0.47 8.59
C ILE A 114 -8.09 -0.27 8.43
N TYR A 115 -8.23 -1.48 8.97
CA TYR A 115 -9.48 -2.24 8.93
C TYR A 115 -10.64 -1.44 9.54
N LYS A 116 -10.42 -0.76 10.67
CA LYS A 116 -11.45 0.10 11.30
C LYS A 116 -11.84 1.30 10.44
N ALA A 117 -10.87 1.95 9.81
CA ALA A 117 -11.09 3.12 8.95
C ALA A 117 -11.54 2.75 7.53
N CYS A 118 -11.37 1.50 7.11
CA CYS A 118 -11.84 0.97 5.84
C CYS A 118 -13.36 0.87 5.83
N LYS A 119 -13.97 1.38 4.77
CA LYS A 119 -15.42 1.27 4.58
C LYS A 119 -15.82 -0.20 4.39
N PRO A 120 -17.05 -0.60 4.77
CA PRO A 120 -17.57 -1.92 4.44
C PRO A 120 -17.48 -2.19 2.93
N GLY A 121 -17.04 -3.38 2.53
CA GLY A 121 -16.79 -3.72 1.12
C GLY A 121 -15.48 -3.16 0.54
N GLY A 122 -14.70 -2.42 1.33
CA GLY A 122 -13.41 -1.89 0.92
C GLY A 122 -12.28 -2.93 0.95
N SER A 123 -11.06 -2.49 0.63
CA SER A 123 -9.89 -3.36 0.57
C SER A 123 -8.60 -2.67 0.99
N VAL A 124 -7.58 -3.48 1.26
CA VAL A 124 -6.20 -3.06 1.53
C VAL A 124 -5.26 -3.74 0.53
N LEU A 125 -4.42 -2.95 -0.14
CA LEU A 125 -3.40 -3.41 -1.08
C LEU A 125 -2.01 -3.15 -0.50
N LEU A 126 -1.28 -4.22 -0.23
CA LEU A 126 0.12 -4.18 0.16
C LEU A 126 0.99 -4.28 -1.09
N VAL A 127 1.97 -3.40 -1.22
CA VAL A 127 3.01 -3.44 -2.25
C VAL A 127 4.35 -3.55 -1.56
N GLU A 128 4.87 -4.77 -1.49
CA GLU A 128 6.07 -5.11 -0.73
C GLU A 128 7.00 -5.96 -1.59
N ALA A 129 8.28 -6.04 -1.21
CA ALA A 129 9.16 -7.04 -1.81
C ALA A 129 8.86 -8.38 -1.11
N LEU A 130 8.49 -9.40 -1.87
CA LEU A 130 8.24 -10.72 -1.29
C LEU A 130 9.50 -11.57 -1.35
N LEU A 131 9.77 -12.29 -0.25
CA LEU A 131 10.71 -13.40 -0.28
C LEU A 131 10.05 -14.59 -0.99
N ASN A 132 10.86 -15.36 -1.72
CA ASN A 132 10.46 -16.68 -2.22
C ASN A 132 10.01 -17.60 -1.06
N GLU A 133 9.14 -18.57 -1.34
CA GLU A 133 8.56 -19.44 -0.30
C GLU A 133 9.59 -20.29 0.46
N ASP A 134 10.75 -20.55 -0.15
CA ASP A 134 11.90 -21.24 0.44
C ASP A 134 12.79 -20.31 1.29
N GLY A 135 12.42 -19.04 1.42
CA GLY A 135 13.23 -17.99 2.06
C GLY A 135 14.46 -17.59 1.23
N SER A 136 14.66 -18.19 0.05
CA SER A 136 15.84 -18.03 -0.78
C SER A 136 15.58 -17.01 -1.89
N GLY A 137 15.81 -15.74 -1.57
CA GLY A 137 15.90 -14.66 -2.57
C GLY A 137 14.55 -14.04 -2.95
N PRO A 138 14.54 -13.08 -3.89
CA PRO A 138 15.62 -12.71 -4.82
C PRO A 138 16.89 -12.12 -4.17
N LEU A 139 18.06 -12.33 -4.80
CA LEU A 139 19.37 -11.78 -4.37
C LEU A 139 19.35 -10.26 -4.14
N THR A 140 18.54 -9.53 -4.90
CA THR A 140 18.29 -8.10 -4.71
C THR A 140 17.53 -7.80 -3.43
N VAL A 141 16.52 -8.59 -3.07
CA VAL A 141 15.79 -8.44 -1.80
C VAL A 141 16.71 -8.76 -0.61
N GLN A 142 17.58 -9.77 -0.73
CA GLN A 142 18.60 -10.05 0.29
C GLN A 142 19.64 -8.92 0.44
N LEU A 143 20.09 -8.32 -0.67
CA LEU A 143 20.99 -7.17 -0.65
C LEU A 143 20.34 -5.91 -0.05
N TYR A 144 19.02 -5.72 -0.23
CA TYR A 144 18.26 -4.67 0.47
C TYR A 144 18.03 -5.00 1.95
N SER A 145 17.78 -6.28 2.31
CA SER A 145 17.73 -6.73 3.71
C SER A 145 19.02 -6.46 4.47
N LEU A 146 20.19 -6.55 3.81
CA LEU A 146 21.49 -6.18 4.40
C LEU A 146 21.60 -4.66 4.67
N ASN A 147 20.97 -3.81 3.86
CA ASN A 147 20.94 -2.37 4.08
C ASN A 147 19.90 -1.96 5.17
N MET A 148 18.85 -2.79 5.35
CA MET A 148 17.77 -2.58 6.32
C MET A 148 18.08 -3.12 7.72
N LEU A 149 18.85 -4.20 7.85
CA LEU A 149 19.37 -4.72 9.13
C LEU A 149 20.19 -3.68 9.93
N VAL A 150 20.64 -2.60 9.27
CA VAL A 150 21.39 -1.50 9.88
C VAL A 150 20.47 -0.34 10.30
N GLN A 151 19.22 -0.25 9.82
CA GLN A 151 18.35 0.93 9.99
C GLN A 151 16.94 0.66 10.54
N ALA A 152 16.40 -0.56 10.50
CA ALA A 152 15.05 -0.87 10.98
C ALA A 152 14.96 -2.21 11.73
N GLU A 153 14.01 -2.36 12.64
CA GLU A 153 13.68 -3.62 13.36
C GLU A 153 12.86 -4.60 12.50
N GLY A 154 12.61 -4.23 11.24
CA GLY A 154 11.73 -4.95 10.33
C GLY A 154 12.38 -6.10 9.56
N ARG A 155 11.54 -6.91 8.90
CA ARG A 155 11.96 -8.05 8.08
C ARG A 155 11.15 -8.12 6.77
N GLU A 156 11.82 -8.50 5.68
CA GLU A 156 11.14 -8.93 4.47
C GLU A 156 10.39 -10.24 4.75
N ARG A 157 9.21 -10.42 4.14
CA ARG A 157 8.28 -11.50 4.46
C ARG A 157 7.80 -12.22 3.20
N THR A 158 7.37 -13.47 3.36
CA THR A 158 6.74 -14.24 2.27
C THR A 158 5.28 -13.83 2.09
N ALA A 159 4.68 -14.17 0.93
CA ALA A 159 3.25 -13.95 0.67
C ALA A 159 2.36 -14.55 1.78
N ALA A 160 2.71 -15.75 2.25
CA ALA A 160 1.98 -16.45 3.32
C ALA A 160 2.04 -15.71 4.66
N GLN A 161 3.18 -15.09 4.98
CA GLN A 161 3.33 -14.28 6.18
C GLN A 161 2.48 -13.00 6.10
N TYR A 162 2.49 -12.29 4.97
CA TYR A 162 1.59 -11.13 4.77
C TYR A 162 0.12 -11.53 4.82
N THR A 163 -0.23 -12.69 4.27
CA THR A 163 -1.59 -13.25 4.38
C THR A 163 -1.99 -13.49 5.83
N THR A 164 -1.07 -14.00 6.66
CA THR A 164 -1.30 -14.20 8.09
C THR A 164 -1.50 -12.87 8.82
N LEU A 165 -0.72 -11.84 8.50
CA LEU A 165 -0.87 -10.50 9.09
C LEU A 165 -2.21 -9.86 8.72
N LEU A 166 -2.62 -9.94 7.45
CA LEU A 166 -3.91 -9.43 6.97
C LEU A 166 -5.08 -10.15 7.65
N ALA A 167 -5.01 -11.48 7.74
CA ALA A 167 -6.02 -12.28 8.42
C ALA A 167 -6.09 -11.94 9.93
N GLY A 168 -4.94 -11.74 10.58
CA GLY A 168 -4.86 -11.32 11.98
C GLY A 168 -5.49 -9.96 12.27
N ALA A 169 -5.54 -9.07 11.26
CA ALA A 169 -6.21 -7.77 11.35
C ALA A 169 -7.71 -7.81 10.97
N GLY A 170 -8.22 -8.96 10.51
CA GLY A 170 -9.63 -9.17 10.16
C GLY A 170 -9.97 -9.05 8.67
N PHE A 171 -8.98 -8.90 7.78
CA PHE A 171 -9.20 -8.94 6.34
C PHE A 171 -9.45 -10.37 5.84
N THR A 172 -10.30 -10.51 4.85
CA THR A 172 -10.73 -11.76 4.22
C THR A 172 -10.41 -11.75 2.73
N ASN A 173 -10.69 -12.86 2.02
CA ASN A 173 -10.47 -13.01 0.57
C ASN A 173 -9.08 -12.51 0.12
N ILE A 174 -8.03 -13.00 0.79
CA ILE A 174 -6.67 -12.50 0.57
C ILE A 174 -6.11 -13.11 -0.71
N GLN A 175 -5.71 -12.25 -1.63
CA GLN A 175 -5.12 -12.61 -2.92
C GLN A 175 -3.72 -12.04 -3.00
N HIS A 176 -2.76 -12.81 -3.49
CA HIS A 176 -1.44 -12.30 -3.80
C HIS A 176 -1.15 -12.49 -5.28
N ARG A 177 -0.39 -11.58 -5.86
CA ARG A 177 0.01 -11.64 -7.25
C ARG A 177 1.48 -11.33 -7.38
N LEU A 178 2.23 -12.32 -7.84
CA LEU A 178 3.63 -12.16 -8.22
C LEU A 178 3.67 -11.38 -9.54
N THR A 179 4.34 -10.22 -9.53
CA THR A 179 4.43 -9.37 -10.72
C THR A 179 5.67 -9.67 -11.57
N GLY A 180 6.52 -10.59 -11.11
CA GLY A 180 7.79 -10.95 -11.75
C GLY A 180 8.81 -9.79 -11.71
N ARG A 181 8.63 -8.85 -10.78
CA ARG A 181 9.50 -7.69 -10.55
C ARG A 181 9.95 -7.67 -9.08
N LEU A 182 10.62 -6.59 -8.69
CA LEU A 182 11.15 -6.43 -7.34
C LEU A 182 10.05 -6.34 -6.26
N TYR A 183 8.85 -5.90 -6.63
CA TYR A 183 7.71 -5.75 -5.72
C TYR A 183 6.53 -6.54 -6.21
N ASP A 184 5.87 -7.22 -5.29
CA ASP A 184 4.64 -7.96 -5.54
C ASP A 184 3.50 -7.33 -4.74
N VAL A 185 2.29 -7.82 -4.98
CA VAL A 185 1.10 -7.24 -4.38
C VAL A 185 0.29 -8.28 -3.61
N VAL A 186 -0.24 -7.87 -2.46
CA VAL A 186 -1.17 -8.67 -1.64
C VAL A 186 -2.40 -7.81 -1.34
N LEU A 187 -3.57 -8.28 -1.74
CA LEU A 187 -4.86 -7.62 -1.55
C LEU A 187 -5.65 -8.38 -0.49
N GLY A 188 -6.19 -7.67 0.50
CA GLY A 188 -7.16 -8.18 1.46
C GLY A 188 -8.46 -7.38 1.39
N HIS A 189 -9.61 -8.03 1.55
CA HIS A 189 -10.92 -7.38 1.53
C HIS A 189 -11.50 -7.25 2.94
N LYS A 190 -12.29 -6.21 3.14
CA LYS A 190 -13.15 -6.08 4.30
C LYS A 190 -14.56 -6.46 3.88
N ASP A 191 -15.12 -7.48 4.51
CA ASP A 191 -16.48 -7.92 4.23
C ASP A 191 -17.49 -6.77 4.41
N GLU A 192 -18.56 -6.79 3.62
CA GLU A 192 -19.70 -5.91 3.85
C GLU A 192 -20.32 -6.25 5.21
N ALA A 193 -20.67 -5.23 6.00
CA ALA A 193 -21.41 -5.45 7.23
C ALA A 193 -22.78 -6.05 6.86
N LYS A 194 -23.07 -7.25 7.38
CA LYS A 194 -24.37 -7.92 7.26
C LYS A 194 -25.51 -7.10 7.86
#